data_AF-A0A522UFV5-F1
#
_entry.id   AF-A0A522UFV5-F1
#
_cell.length_a   1.000
_cell.length_b   1.000
_cell.length_c   1.000
_cell.angle_alpha   90.00
_cell.angle_beta   90.00
_cell.angle_gamma   90.00
#
_symmetry.space_group_name_H-M   'P 1'
#
loop_
_entity.id
_entity.type
_entity.pdbx_description
1 polymer ?
#
loop_
_entity_poly.entity_id
_entity_poly.type
_entity_poly.pdbx_seq_one_letter_code
_entity_poly.pdbx_strand_id
1 'polypeptide(L)'
;MSKSLKTLFLEDQKDRISCVDFKIIVKNDRERRKLANVFLRNKEELTPEEIYYAAMFFHHSANKKDVKKARDLMLLNIRRSEFLKRKNKWVEKSKWLYAAATDRLLVRDGKPQKYGTQFYQKTIDSPRELFEYDKNTTDKERTSLHVPTLKQTLRNLERMDRKQQQDKKEKGR
;
A
#
# COMPACT_ATOMS: atom_id res chain seq x y z
N MET A 1 -18.56 22.00 -4.64
CA MET A 1 -17.09 22.11 -4.71
C MET A 1 -16.49 20.74 -4.99
N SER A 2 -15.54 20.62 -5.92
CA SER A 2 -14.82 19.36 -6.18
C SER A 2 -13.87 19.03 -5.02
N LYS A 3 -13.85 17.78 -4.53
CA LYS A 3 -12.92 17.34 -3.46
C LYS A 3 -11.49 17.23 -3.99
N SER A 4 -10.51 17.65 -3.19
CA SER A 4 -9.08 17.46 -3.51
C SER A 4 -8.62 16.01 -3.30
N LEU A 5 -7.52 15.61 -3.95
CA LEU A 5 -6.88 14.29 -3.72
C LEU A 5 -6.49 14.09 -2.25
N LYS A 6 -6.05 15.14 -1.56
CA LYS A 6 -5.71 15.10 -0.14
C LYS A 6 -6.93 14.77 0.71
N THR A 7 -8.07 15.42 0.45
CA THR A 7 -9.33 15.15 1.15
C THR A 7 -9.76 13.70 0.94
N LEU A 8 -9.74 13.22 -0.31
CA LEU A 8 -10.08 11.82 -0.65
C LEU A 8 -9.15 10.82 0.02
N PHE A 9 -7.86 11.16 0.16
CA PHE A 9 -6.87 10.32 0.83
C PHE A 9 -7.14 10.23 2.33
N LEU A 10 -7.42 11.36 2.99
CA LEU A 10 -7.75 11.35 4.41
C LEU A 10 -9.02 10.54 4.70
N GLU A 11 -10.02 10.64 3.83
CA GLU A 11 -11.23 9.80 3.91
C GLU A 11 -10.91 8.31 3.72
N ASP A 12 -10.04 7.97 2.76
CA ASP A 12 -9.57 6.58 2.57
C ASP A 12 -8.88 6.05 3.82
N GLN A 13 -7.94 6.80 4.40
CA GLN A 13 -7.24 6.38 5.60
C GLN A 13 -8.19 6.24 6.80
N LYS A 14 -9.19 7.13 6.92
CA LYS A 14 -10.23 7.03 7.95
C LYS A 14 -11.04 5.74 7.82
N ASP A 15 -11.42 5.36 6.59
CA ASP A 15 -12.12 4.11 6.32
C ASP A 15 -11.28 2.88 6.74
N ARG A 16 -9.94 2.93 6.64
CA ARG A 16 -9.05 1.81 7.00
C ARG A 16 -8.90 1.58 8.51
N ILE A 17 -9.05 2.63 9.32
CA ILE A 17 -8.87 2.55 10.78
C ILE A 17 -10.19 2.46 11.55
N SER A 18 -11.32 2.70 10.87
CA SER A 18 -12.65 2.72 11.47
C SER A 18 -13.36 1.38 11.24
N CYS A 19 -14.39 1.08 12.06
CA CYS A 19 -15.26 -0.10 11.89
C CYS A 19 -16.29 0.11 10.76
N VAL A 20 -15.86 0.54 9.58
CA VAL A 20 -16.74 0.71 8.41
C VAL A 20 -16.93 -0.64 7.71
N ASP A 21 -18.16 -0.94 7.28
CA ASP A 21 -18.46 -2.15 6.49
C ASP A 21 -17.57 -2.20 5.24
N PHE A 22 -16.92 -3.35 5.01
CA PHE A 22 -16.04 -3.57 3.87
C PHE A 22 -16.71 -3.30 2.51
N LYS A 23 -18.02 -3.56 2.36
CA LYS A 23 -18.77 -3.22 1.14
C LYS A 23 -18.81 -1.72 0.88
N ILE A 24 -18.93 -0.91 1.94
CA ILE A 24 -18.87 0.55 1.86
C ILE A 24 -17.46 0.99 1.47
N ILE A 25 -16.43 0.37 2.07
CA ILE A 25 -15.04 0.66 1.73
C ILE A 25 -14.77 0.41 0.23
N VAL A 26 -15.18 -0.74 -0.29
CA VAL A 26 -15.00 -1.09 -1.71
C VAL A 26 -15.73 -0.11 -2.63
N LYS A 27 -16.95 0.30 -2.26
CA LYS A 27 -17.72 1.33 -2.99
C LYS A 27 -16.96 2.66 -3.01
N ASN A 28 -16.51 3.14 -1.86
CA ASN A 28 -15.77 4.39 -1.74
C ASN A 28 -14.46 4.36 -2.53
N ASP A 29 -13.72 3.25 -2.48
CA ASP A 29 -12.48 3.07 -3.21
C ASP A 29 -12.68 3.15 -4.73
N ARG A 30 -13.81 2.63 -5.25
CA ARG A 30 -14.17 2.76 -6.66
C ARG A 30 -14.36 4.21 -7.06
N GLU A 31 -15.08 5.00 -6.26
CA GLU A 31 -15.30 6.42 -6.54
C GLU A 31 -14.00 7.23 -6.44
N ARG A 32 -13.15 6.96 -5.44
CA ARG A 32 -11.82 7.60 -5.32
C ARG A 32 -10.95 7.33 -6.54
N ARG A 33 -10.94 6.09 -7.08
CA ARG A 33 -10.20 5.77 -8.32
C ARG A 33 -10.73 6.53 -9.53
N LYS A 34 -12.05 6.69 -9.67
CA LYS A 34 -12.64 7.49 -10.76
C LYS A 34 -12.18 8.94 -10.67
N LEU A 35 -12.26 9.56 -9.49
CA LEU A 35 -11.81 10.94 -9.28
C LEU A 35 -10.30 11.08 -9.51
N ALA A 36 -9.50 10.15 -9.00
CA ALA A 36 -8.05 10.15 -9.22
C ALA A 36 -7.68 10.06 -10.70
N ASN A 37 -8.43 9.29 -11.50
CA ASN A 37 -8.25 9.27 -12.95
C ASN A 37 -8.54 10.63 -13.60
N VAL A 38 -9.53 11.39 -13.12
CA VAL A 38 -9.81 12.75 -13.60
C VAL A 38 -8.64 13.68 -13.25
N PHE A 39 -8.17 13.67 -12.01
CA PHE A 39 -7.00 14.46 -11.60
C PHE A 39 -5.74 14.14 -12.40
N LEU A 40 -5.46 12.85 -12.64
CA LEU A 40 -4.29 12.40 -13.40
C LEU A 40 -4.32 12.81 -14.87
N ARG A 41 -5.51 13.04 -15.45
CA ARG A 41 -5.65 13.46 -16.86
C ARG A 41 -5.64 14.97 -17.03
N ASN A 42 -6.18 15.70 -16.07
CA ASN A 42 -6.45 17.13 -16.23
C ASN A 42 -5.36 18.04 -15.67
N LYS A 43 -4.39 17.51 -14.91
CA LYS A 43 -3.34 18.30 -14.26
C LYS A 43 -1.99 18.06 -14.94
N GLU A 44 -1.38 19.12 -15.46
CA GLU A 44 -0.10 19.07 -16.16
C GLU A 44 1.06 18.64 -15.24
N GLU A 45 1.09 19.17 -14.02
CA GLU A 45 2.07 18.79 -13.00
C GLU A 45 1.39 18.44 -11.67
N LEU A 46 1.59 17.20 -11.23
CA LEU A 46 1.24 16.71 -9.90
C LEU A 46 2.47 16.73 -9.00
N THR A 47 2.25 17.14 -7.75
CA THR A 47 3.28 17.04 -6.71
C THR A 47 3.53 15.57 -6.32
N PRO A 48 4.69 15.22 -5.72
CA PRO A 48 4.92 13.86 -5.24
C PRO A 48 3.87 13.34 -4.25
N GLU A 49 3.30 14.25 -3.46
CA GLU A 49 2.20 13.97 -2.53
C GLU A 49 0.91 13.56 -3.27
N GLU A 50 0.51 14.32 -4.28
CA GLU A 50 -0.71 14.04 -5.06
C GLU A 50 -0.59 12.75 -5.87
N ILE A 51 0.59 12.47 -6.44
CA ILE A 51 0.85 11.19 -7.13
C ILE A 51 0.74 10.03 -6.14
N TYR A 52 1.29 10.18 -4.93
CA TYR A 52 1.17 9.19 -3.86
C TYR A 52 -0.29 8.92 -3.48
N TYR A 53 -1.09 9.98 -3.30
CA TYR A 53 -2.52 9.83 -2.99
C TYR A 53 -3.27 9.10 -4.09
N ALA A 54 -3.07 9.49 -5.35
CA ALA A 54 -3.70 8.83 -6.48
C ALA A 54 -3.33 7.33 -6.54
N ALA A 55 -2.04 7.01 -6.41
CA ALA A 55 -1.55 5.64 -6.45
C ALA A 55 -2.13 4.77 -5.32
N MET A 56 -2.32 5.32 -4.12
CA MET A 56 -2.91 4.57 -2.99
C MET A 56 -4.32 4.05 -3.33
N PHE A 57 -5.16 4.85 -4.00
CA PHE A 57 -6.50 4.41 -4.38
C PHE A 57 -6.48 3.25 -5.39
N PHE A 58 -5.51 3.26 -6.30
CA PHE A 58 -5.30 2.16 -7.25
C PHE A 58 -4.71 0.92 -6.58
N HIS A 59 -3.83 1.09 -5.59
CA HIS A 59 -3.23 0.00 -4.82
C HIS A 59 -4.29 -0.83 -4.07
N HIS A 60 -5.33 -0.18 -3.55
CA HIS A 60 -6.45 -0.82 -2.85
C HIS A 60 -7.43 -1.57 -3.79
N SER A 61 -7.25 -1.50 -5.11
CA SER A 61 -8.14 -2.19 -6.04
C SER A 61 -7.93 -3.70 -6.06
N ALA A 62 -9.01 -4.47 -6.18
CA ALA A 62 -8.96 -5.89 -6.51
C ALA A 62 -8.49 -6.15 -7.95
N ASN A 63 -8.56 -5.16 -8.85
CA ASN A 63 -8.17 -5.32 -10.24
C ASN A 63 -6.64 -5.25 -10.41
N LYS A 64 -6.05 -6.20 -11.15
CA LYS A 64 -4.60 -6.24 -11.45
C LYS A 64 -4.12 -5.02 -12.23
N LYS A 65 -4.91 -4.51 -13.18
CA LYS A 65 -4.57 -3.30 -13.97
C LYS A 65 -4.44 -2.06 -13.10
N ASP A 66 -5.32 -1.91 -12.11
CA ASP A 66 -5.26 -0.81 -11.15
C ASP A 66 -4.00 -0.92 -10.28
N VAL A 67 -3.70 -2.09 -9.71
CA VAL A 67 -2.48 -2.26 -8.89
C VAL A 67 -1.21 -2.04 -9.72
N LYS A 68 -1.20 -2.45 -11.00
CA LYS A 68 -0.13 -2.12 -11.95
C LYS A 68 0.00 -0.61 -12.12
N LYS A 69 -1.11 0.10 -12.30
CA LYS A 69 -1.11 1.57 -12.37
C LYS A 69 -0.54 2.20 -11.10
N ALA A 70 -0.88 1.70 -9.91
CA ALA A 70 -0.30 2.18 -8.66
C ALA A 70 1.23 2.03 -8.64
N ARG A 71 1.74 0.85 -9.00
CA ARG A 71 3.18 0.57 -9.09
C ARG A 71 3.87 1.53 -10.07
N ASP A 72 3.31 1.68 -11.25
CA ASP A 72 3.92 2.49 -12.33
C ASP A 72 3.93 3.98 -11.96
N LEU A 73 2.86 4.48 -11.32
CA LEU A 73 2.83 5.84 -10.75
C LEU A 73 3.90 6.05 -9.68
N MET A 74 4.13 5.07 -8.80
CA MET A 74 5.17 5.19 -7.77
C MET A 74 6.57 5.15 -8.36
N LEU A 75 6.82 4.29 -9.35
CA LEU A 75 8.10 4.28 -10.07
C LEU A 75 8.37 5.62 -10.75
N LEU A 76 7.37 6.19 -11.42
CA LEU A 76 7.47 7.52 -12.02
C LEU A 76 7.75 8.59 -10.97
N ASN A 77 7.04 8.56 -9.84
CA ASN A 77 7.21 9.54 -8.76
C ASN A 77 8.63 9.51 -8.17
N ILE A 78 9.17 8.32 -7.95
CA ILE A 78 10.54 8.09 -7.45
C ILE A 78 11.54 8.66 -8.46
N ARG A 79 11.47 8.22 -9.73
CA ARG A 79 12.42 8.65 -10.78
C ARG A 79 12.39 10.16 -11.02
N ARG A 80 11.19 10.76 -11.09
CA ARG A 80 11.03 12.21 -11.26
C ARG A 80 11.61 12.97 -10.06
N SER A 81 11.39 12.47 -8.85
CA SER A 81 11.90 13.10 -7.64
C SER A 81 13.43 13.00 -7.56
N GLU A 82 14.02 11.88 -7.96
CA GLU A 82 15.48 11.71 -8.06
C GLU A 82 16.08 12.68 -9.10
N PHE A 83 15.50 12.75 -10.30
CA PHE A 83 15.93 13.68 -11.35
C PHE A 83 15.88 15.14 -10.89
N LEU A 84 14.79 15.54 -10.22
CA LEU A 84 14.60 16.88 -9.69
C LEU A 84 15.28 17.10 -8.32
N LYS A 85 16.04 16.13 -7.81
CA LYS A 85 16.70 16.15 -6.49
C LYS A 85 15.73 16.48 -5.33
N ARG A 86 14.45 16.13 -5.46
CA ARG A 86 13.42 16.31 -4.44
C ARG A 86 13.56 15.25 -3.35
N LYS A 87 13.82 15.67 -2.12
CA LYS A 87 13.83 14.82 -0.92
C LYS A 87 12.69 15.22 0.00
N ASN A 88 11.65 14.40 0.08
CA ASN A 88 10.56 14.59 1.03
C ASN A 88 9.92 13.25 1.39
N LYS A 89 9.16 13.24 2.49
CA LYS A 89 8.49 12.04 3.04
C LYS A 89 7.60 11.30 2.03
N TRP A 90 7.05 11.97 1.03
CA TRP A 90 6.17 11.33 0.04
C TRP A 90 6.96 10.54 -1.00
N VAL A 91 8.18 10.97 -1.33
CA VAL A 91 9.12 10.19 -2.15
C VAL A 91 9.50 8.91 -1.39
N GLU A 92 9.78 9.03 -0.09
CA GLU A 92 10.11 7.90 0.78
C GLU A 92 8.96 6.89 0.88
N LYS A 93 7.73 7.38 1.09
CA LYS A 93 6.54 6.52 1.09
C LYS A 93 6.26 5.89 -0.27
N SER A 94 6.58 6.58 -1.37
CA SER A 94 6.40 6.04 -2.73
C SER A 94 7.27 4.81 -2.97
N LYS A 95 8.48 4.76 -2.41
CA LYS A 95 9.36 3.58 -2.48
C LYS A 95 8.72 2.35 -1.84
N TRP A 96 8.15 2.49 -0.65
CA TRP A 96 7.45 1.40 0.01
C TRP A 96 6.21 0.98 -0.77
N LEU A 97 5.41 1.93 -1.26
CA LEU A 97 4.20 1.62 -2.02
C LEU A 97 4.50 0.96 -3.38
N TYR A 98 5.62 1.31 -4.01
CA TYR A 98 6.14 0.63 -5.19
C TYR A 98 6.45 -0.85 -4.90
N ALA A 99 7.17 -1.13 -3.81
CA ALA A 99 7.45 -2.49 -3.37
C ALA A 99 6.17 -3.27 -3.05
N ALA A 100 5.25 -2.65 -2.30
CA ALA A 100 3.98 -3.26 -1.92
C ALA A 100 3.08 -3.57 -3.12
N ALA A 101 2.99 -2.66 -4.10
CA ALA A 101 2.25 -2.91 -5.33
C ALA A 101 2.92 -3.99 -6.20
N THR A 102 4.25 -4.05 -6.21
CA THR A 102 5.01 -5.09 -6.93
C THR A 102 4.73 -6.48 -6.35
N ASP A 103 4.88 -6.64 -5.04
CA ASP A 103 4.60 -7.90 -4.35
C ASP A 103 3.14 -8.32 -4.50
N ARG A 104 2.19 -7.38 -4.41
CA ARG A 104 0.77 -7.69 -4.65
C ARG A 104 0.51 -8.24 -6.05
N LEU A 105 1.22 -7.75 -7.07
CA LEU A 105 1.10 -8.29 -8.43
C LEU A 105 1.71 -9.69 -8.53
N LEU A 106 2.87 -9.91 -7.90
CA LEU A 106 3.52 -11.23 -7.88
C LEU A 106 2.65 -12.28 -7.19
N VAL A 107 2.14 -11.98 -5.99
CA VAL A 107 1.25 -12.87 -5.24
C VAL A 107 -0.01 -13.20 -6.04
N ARG A 108 -0.62 -12.22 -6.71
CA ARG A 108 -1.79 -12.45 -7.59
C ARG A 108 -1.48 -13.35 -8.79
N ASP A 109 -0.23 -13.38 -9.22
CA ASP A 109 0.23 -14.22 -10.31
C ASP A 109 0.72 -15.60 -9.81
N GLY A 110 0.51 -15.91 -8.53
CA GLY A 110 0.98 -17.16 -7.92
C GLY A 110 2.50 -17.24 -7.81
N LYS A 111 3.20 -16.10 -7.84
CA LYS A 111 4.66 -16.01 -7.78
C LYS A 111 5.14 -15.61 -6.39
N PRO A 112 6.35 -16.04 -6.00
CA PRO A 112 7.01 -15.52 -4.81
C PRO A 112 7.11 -13.99 -4.88
N GLN A 113 6.72 -13.32 -3.79
CA GLN A 113 6.88 -11.88 -3.67
C GLN A 113 8.36 -11.51 -3.53
N LYS A 114 8.73 -10.31 -3.95
CA LYS A 114 10.14 -9.90 -3.93
C LYS A 114 10.54 -9.35 -2.57
N TYR A 115 9.75 -8.40 -2.05
CA TYR A 115 10.18 -7.58 -0.91
C TYR A 115 9.62 -8.05 0.45
N GLY A 116 8.57 -8.87 0.45
CA GLY A 116 8.00 -9.41 1.69
C GLY A 116 6.95 -8.50 2.32
N THR A 117 6.18 -7.77 1.52
CA THR A 117 5.19 -6.81 2.01
C THR A 117 3.77 -7.38 2.16
N GLN A 118 3.47 -8.51 1.53
CA GLN A 118 2.16 -9.16 1.57
C GLN A 118 2.16 -10.32 2.56
N PHE A 119 1.10 -10.40 3.35
CA PHE A 119 0.83 -11.46 4.31
C PHE A 119 -0.65 -11.84 4.27
N TYR A 120 -0.98 -13.02 4.78
CA TYR A 120 -2.35 -13.52 4.91
C TYR A 120 -2.57 -14.10 6.30
N GLN A 121 -3.83 -14.33 6.64
CA GLN A 121 -4.23 -15.13 7.79
C GLN A 121 -5.14 -16.25 7.27
N LYS A 122 -4.95 -17.48 7.75
CA LYS A 122 -5.81 -18.62 7.35
C LYS A 122 -7.25 -18.42 7.85
N THR A 123 -7.39 -17.86 9.04
CA THR A 123 -8.65 -17.41 9.66
C THR A 123 -8.43 -16.08 10.38
N ILE A 124 -9.49 -15.40 10.82
CA ILE A 124 -9.40 -14.15 11.59
C ILE A 124 -8.65 -14.30 12.94
N ASP A 125 -8.50 -15.55 13.41
CA ASP A 125 -7.83 -15.92 14.65
C ASP A 125 -6.42 -16.48 14.42
N SER A 126 -6.08 -16.83 13.19
CA SER A 126 -4.76 -17.36 12.86
C SER A 126 -3.70 -16.25 12.88
N PRO A 127 -2.45 -16.56 13.26
CA PRO A 127 -1.31 -15.67 13.06
C PRO A 127 -1.18 -15.24 11.60
N ARG A 128 -0.59 -14.06 11.38
CA ARG A 128 -0.24 -13.56 10.05
C ARG A 128 0.99 -14.28 9.54
N GLU A 129 0.90 -14.81 8.33
CA GLU A 129 1.98 -15.48 7.62
C GLU A 129 2.34 -14.68 6.37
N LEU A 130 3.64 -14.54 6.06
CA LEU A 130 4.06 -13.99 4.77
C LEU A 130 3.66 -14.95 3.65
N PHE A 131 3.26 -14.39 2.50
CA PHE A 131 3.27 -15.17 1.26
C PHE A 131 4.70 -15.61 0.93
N GLU A 132 4.83 -16.67 0.13
CA GLU A 132 6.11 -17.13 -0.41
C GLU A 132 6.90 -15.94 -0.99
N TYR A 133 8.20 -15.89 -0.69
CA TYR A 133 9.06 -14.79 -1.07
C TYR A 133 10.37 -15.27 -1.68
N ASP A 134 10.96 -14.43 -2.52
CA ASP A 134 12.26 -14.67 -3.13
C ASP A 134 13.38 -14.62 -2.07
N LYS A 135 14.02 -15.78 -1.86
CA LYS A 135 15.12 -15.96 -0.90
C LYS A 135 16.39 -15.21 -1.30
N ASN A 136 16.54 -14.83 -2.56
CA ASN A 136 17.70 -14.09 -3.05
C ASN A 136 17.57 -12.58 -2.83
N THR A 137 16.36 -12.09 -2.53
CA THR A 137 16.20 -10.66 -2.24
C THR A 137 16.88 -10.32 -0.92
N THR A 138 17.81 -9.37 -0.98
CA THR A 138 18.64 -8.95 0.16
C THR A 138 17.94 -7.92 1.03
N ASP A 139 18.37 -7.80 2.28
CA ASP A 139 17.89 -6.72 3.17
C ASP A 139 18.31 -5.33 2.69
N LYS A 140 19.42 -5.22 1.95
CA LYS A 140 19.84 -3.97 1.30
C LYS A 140 18.82 -3.54 0.22
N GLU A 141 18.35 -4.48 -0.60
CA GLU A 141 17.30 -4.19 -1.59
C GLU A 141 16.00 -3.77 -0.90
N ARG A 142 15.57 -4.45 0.16
CA ARG A 142 14.36 -4.09 0.93
C ARG A 142 14.46 -2.68 1.49
N THR A 143 15.54 -2.41 2.24
CA THR A 143 15.74 -1.13 2.91
C THR A 143 15.95 0.03 1.94
N SER A 144 16.52 -0.20 0.76
CA SER A 144 16.61 0.81 -0.30
C SER A 144 15.23 1.34 -0.76
N LEU A 145 14.20 0.50 -0.59
CA LEU A 145 12.79 0.83 -0.86
C LEU A 145 11.98 1.14 0.40
N HIS A 146 12.64 1.33 1.54
CA HIS A 146 12.01 1.53 2.86
C HIS A 146 11.09 0.37 3.28
N VAL A 147 11.32 -0.83 2.74
CA VAL A 147 10.74 -2.05 3.27
C VAL A 147 11.61 -2.52 4.45
N PRO A 148 11.04 -2.92 5.59
CA PRO A 148 11.81 -3.51 6.68
C PRO A 148 12.60 -4.74 6.22
N THR A 149 13.67 -5.08 6.94
CA THR A 149 14.38 -6.35 6.71
C THR A 149 13.45 -7.54 6.91
N LEU A 150 13.79 -8.70 6.36
CA LEU A 150 12.96 -9.90 6.53
C LEU A 150 12.74 -10.20 8.02
N LYS A 151 13.79 -10.11 8.84
CA LYS A 151 13.73 -10.27 10.30
C LYS A 151 12.83 -9.24 10.97
N GLN A 152 12.86 -7.97 10.54
CA GLN A 152 11.98 -6.93 11.07
C GLN A 152 10.52 -7.17 10.67
N THR A 153 10.26 -7.58 9.42
CA THR A 153 8.92 -7.90 8.94
C THR A 153 8.28 -9.02 9.77
N LEU A 154 8.99 -10.13 9.98
CA LEU A 154 8.49 -11.24 10.80
C LEU A 154 8.16 -10.78 12.24
N ARG A 155 9.05 -10.02 12.88
CA ARG A 155 8.77 -9.44 14.21
C ARG A 155 7.58 -8.49 14.23
N ASN A 156 7.38 -7.72 13.16
CA ASN A 156 6.23 -6.82 13.05
C ASN A 156 4.91 -7.61 12.96
N LEU A 157 4.89 -8.73 12.22
CA LEU A 157 3.73 -9.61 12.14
C LEU A 157 3.40 -10.21 13.51
N GLU A 158 4.40 -10.75 14.21
CA GLU A 158 4.20 -11.26 15.58
C GLU A 158 3.64 -10.19 16.53
N ARG A 159 4.14 -8.95 16.44
CA ARG A 159 3.63 -7.84 17.26
C ARG A 159 2.17 -7.50 16.93
N MET A 160 1.80 -7.53 15.65
CA MET A 160 0.42 -7.32 15.21
C MET A 160 -0.49 -8.43 15.74
N ASP A 161 -0.04 -9.67 15.71
CA ASP A 161 -0.81 -10.82 16.19
C ASP A 161 -0.98 -10.79 17.71
N ARG A 162 0.08 -10.46 18.47
CA ARG A 162 -0.01 -10.25 19.92
C ARG A 162 -1.01 -9.14 20.28
N LYS A 163 -0.95 -8.01 19.57
CA LYS A 163 -1.90 -6.91 19.78
C LYS A 163 -3.34 -7.33 19.48
N GLN A 164 -3.56 -8.05 18.38
CA GLN A 164 -4.90 -8.55 18.03
C GLN A 164 -5.47 -9.50 19.11
N GLN A 165 -4.63 -10.36 19.70
CA GLN A 165 -5.05 -11.25 20.78
C GLN A 165 -5.38 -10.47 22.06
N GLN A 166 -4.62 -9.43 22.39
CA GLN A 166 -4.90 -8.56 23.52
C GLN A 166 -6.23 -7.81 23.34
N ASP A 167 -6.43 -7.19 22.18
CA ASP A 167 -7.65 -6.44 21.86
C ASP A 167 -8.92 -7.32 21.91
N LYS A 168 -8.79 -8.64 21.65
CA LYS A 168 -9.91 -9.61 21.78
C LYS A 168 -10.24 -9.90 23.23
N LYS A 169 -9.21 -10.19 24.05
CA LYS A 169 -9.37 -10.43 25.50
C LYS A 169 -10.04 -9.24 26.20
N GLU A 170 -9.64 -8.02 25.87
CA GLU A 170 -10.21 -6.79 26.44
C GLU A 170 -11.67 -6.56 26.02
N LYS A 171 -12.09 -7.10 24.87
CA LYS A 171 -13.46 -6.95 24.34
C LYS A 171 -14.39 -8.11 24.67
N GLY A 172 -13.96 -9.07 25.49
CA GLY A 172 -14.76 -10.22 25.90
C GLY A 172 -15.22 -11.11 24.74
N ARG A 173 -14.43 -11.19 23.66
CA ARG A 173 -14.66 -12.05 22.50
C ARG A 173 -13.71 -13.24 22.47
#